data_AF-A0AAW8TX73-F1
#
_entry.id   AF-A0AAW8TX73-F1
#
_cell.length_a   1.000
_cell.length_b   1.000
_cell.length_c   1.000
_cell.angle_alpha   90.00
_cell.angle_beta   90.00
_cell.angle_gamma   90.00
#
_symmetry.space_group_name_H-M   'P 1'
#
loop_
_entity.id
_entity.type
_entity.pdbx_description
1 polymer ?
#
loop_
_entity_poly.entity_id
_entity_poly.type
_entity_poly.pdbx_seq_one_letter_code
_entity_poly.pdbx_strand_id
1 'polypeptide(L)'
;MYLTNDEYISLGFDGIEDFPRFLKFAEKSINAYIDYFYDFNDFESDIEYRKKAVKLATAYQVSYLTQTGFLTASDSQNISSMQIGRTSVSYSSGSKLGSDGSRYNLSIDALTTLKRAGFGYSGVLYDR
;
A
#
# COMPACT_ATOMS: atom_id res chain seq x y z
N MET A 1 7.04 0.98 13.04
CA MET A 1 6.23 -0.23 12.78
C MET A 1 4.77 0.18 12.91
N TYR A 2 3.97 -0.01 11.88
CA TYR A 2 2.61 0.55 11.82
C TYR A 2 1.54 -0.41 12.35
N LEU A 3 1.76 -1.72 12.23
CA LEU A 3 0.72 -2.70 12.45
C LEU A 3 1.26 -3.94 13.17
N THR A 4 0.53 -4.40 14.18
CA THR A 4 0.77 -5.69 14.86
C THR A 4 -0.10 -6.80 14.26
N ASN A 5 0.24 -8.07 14.53
CA ASN A 5 -0.56 -9.21 14.06
C ASN A 5 -1.98 -9.16 14.67
N ASP A 6 -2.10 -8.82 15.96
CA ASP A 6 -3.40 -8.70 16.63
C ASP A 6 -4.27 -7.59 16.01
N GLU A 7 -3.68 -6.45 15.68
CA GLU A 7 -4.38 -5.37 14.97
C GLU A 7 -4.78 -5.79 13.55
N TYR A 8 -3.93 -6.55 12.86
CA TYR A 8 -4.23 -7.07 11.53
C TYR A 8 -5.46 -7.99 11.56
N ILE A 9 -5.55 -8.89 12.53
CA ILE A 9 -6.73 -9.75 12.75
C ILE A 9 -7.94 -8.91 13.16
N SER A 10 -7.75 -7.91 14.05
CA SER A 10 -8.82 -7.01 14.47
C SER A 10 -9.40 -6.17 13.34
N LEU A 11 -8.64 -5.93 12.26
CA LEU A 11 -9.11 -5.26 11.05
C LEU A 11 -9.90 -6.19 10.12
N GLY A 12 -10.05 -7.47 10.46
CA GLY A 12 -10.85 -8.45 9.73
C GLY A 12 -10.07 -9.26 8.69
N PHE A 13 -8.74 -9.31 8.80
CA PHE A 13 -7.90 -10.13 7.93
C PHE A 13 -7.55 -11.48 8.59
N ASP A 14 -7.33 -12.50 7.76
CA ASP A 14 -6.96 -13.83 8.23
C ASP A 14 -5.51 -13.88 8.71
N GLY A 15 -5.22 -14.67 9.75
CA GLY A 15 -3.85 -14.84 10.25
C GLY A 15 -2.88 -15.39 9.19
N ILE A 16 -1.65 -14.87 9.18
CA ILE A 16 -0.59 -15.23 8.22
C ILE A 16 0.59 -15.83 8.97
N GLU A 17 1.10 -16.98 8.50
CA GLU A 17 2.24 -17.70 9.08
C GLU A 17 3.53 -16.84 9.08
N ASP A 18 3.81 -16.16 7.97
CA ASP A 18 5.01 -15.33 7.76
C ASP A 18 4.74 -13.81 7.90
N PHE A 19 3.77 -13.42 8.75
CA PHE A 19 3.32 -12.03 8.88
C PHE A 19 4.45 -10.98 8.99
N PRO A 20 5.49 -11.16 9.85
CA PRO A 20 6.56 -10.16 10.00
C PRO A 20 7.36 -9.93 8.73
N ARG A 21 7.49 -10.94 7.87
CA ARG A 21 8.19 -10.82 6.59
C ARG A 21 7.39 -9.94 5.64
N PHE A 22 6.11 -10.25 5.46
CA PHE A 22 5.22 -9.46 4.59
C PHE A 22 5.00 -8.05 5.10
N LEU A 23 4.91 -7.86 6.43
CA LEU A 23 4.81 -6.55 7.05
C LEU A 23 5.98 -5.64 6.66
N LYS A 24 7.23 -6.14 6.72
CA LYS A 24 8.41 -5.34 6.33
C LYS A 24 8.36 -4.88 4.88
N PHE A 25 7.89 -5.73 3.96
CA PHE A 25 7.74 -5.34 2.56
C PHE A 25 6.57 -4.36 2.37
N ALA A 26 5.46 -4.58 3.05
CA ALA A 26 4.32 -3.68 3.04
C ALA A 26 4.71 -2.28 3.54
N GLU A 27 5.39 -2.18 4.69
CA GLU A 27 5.87 -0.92 5.25
C GLU A 27 6.80 -0.17 4.29
N LYS A 28 7.68 -0.88 3.56
CA LYS A 28 8.53 -0.25 2.53
C LYS A 28 7.71 0.39 1.41
N SER A 29 6.71 -0.31 0.88
CA SER A 29 5.83 0.24 -0.16
C SER A 29 5.01 1.42 0.34
N ILE A 30 4.48 1.34 1.56
CA ILE A 30 3.71 2.42 2.20
C ILE A 30 4.61 3.63 2.41
N ASN A 31 5.79 3.45 3.01
CA ASN A 31 6.76 4.51 3.28
C ASN A 31 7.20 5.22 2.00
N ALA A 32 7.50 4.46 0.94
CA ALA A 32 7.89 5.03 -0.34
C ALA A 32 6.78 5.90 -0.94
N TYR A 33 5.50 5.49 -0.80
CA TYR A 33 4.38 6.27 -1.31
C TYR A 33 4.07 7.54 -0.53
N ILE A 34 4.25 7.51 0.80
CA ILE A 34 4.05 8.69 1.65
C ILE A 34 5.31 9.57 1.73
N ASP A 35 6.27 9.40 0.81
CA ASP A 35 7.55 10.11 0.78
C ASP A 35 8.30 10.06 2.12
N TYR A 36 8.27 8.89 2.79
CA TYR A 36 8.91 8.65 4.09
C TYR A 36 8.46 9.66 5.16
N PHE A 37 7.22 10.15 5.08
CA PHE A 37 6.68 11.17 5.98
C PHE A 37 6.94 10.89 7.47
N TYR A 38 6.79 9.64 7.92
CA TYR A 38 7.00 9.26 9.32
C TYR A 38 8.46 8.95 9.71
N ASP A 39 9.42 9.08 8.79
CA ASP A 39 10.84 9.13 9.17
C ASP A 39 11.20 10.49 9.78
N PHE A 40 10.39 11.52 9.47
CA PHE A 40 10.58 12.89 9.95
C PHE A 40 9.48 13.36 10.92
N ASN A 41 8.37 12.62 11.03
CA ASN A 41 7.23 12.93 11.88
C ASN A 41 6.89 11.74 12.77
N ASP A 42 6.55 11.99 14.03
CA ASP A 42 6.15 10.90 14.93
C ASP A 42 4.76 10.36 14.55
N PHE A 43 4.72 9.09 14.16
CA PHE A 43 3.49 8.39 13.78
C PHE A 43 2.45 8.42 14.89
N GLU A 44 2.86 8.27 16.15
CA GLU A 44 1.90 8.18 17.26
C GLU A 44 1.24 9.52 17.58
N SER A 45 1.93 10.63 17.31
CA SER A 45 1.40 12.00 17.47
C SER A 45 0.46 12.46 16.35
N ASP A 46 0.37 11.74 15.23
CA ASP A 46 -0.45 12.14 14.08
C ASP A 46 -1.96 11.99 14.37
N ILE A 47 -2.78 12.68 13.57
CA ILE A 47 -4.24 12.65 13.70
C ILE A 47 -4.78 11.22 13.53
N GLU A 48 -5.71 10.85 14.39
CA GLU A 48 -6.23 9.48 14.49
C GLU A 48 -6.72 8.93 13.14
N TYR A 49 -7.34 9.80 12.33
CA TYR A 49 -7.80 9.45 10.99
C TYR A 49 -6.66 8.99 10.05
N ARG A 50 -5.53 9.72 10.02
CA ARG A 50 -4.37 9.36 9.19
C ARG A 50 -3.71 8.09 9.71
N LYS A 51 -3.58 7.94 11.03
CA LYS A 51 -3.04 6.72 11.65
C LYS A 51 -3.87 5.50 11.26
N LYS A 52 -5.19 5.57 11.39
CA LYS A 52 -6.10 4.48 10.98
C LYS A 52 -5.97 4.15 9.51
N ALA A 53 -5.86 5.15 8.64
CA ALA A 53 -5.69 4.94 7.22
C ALA A 53 -4.35 4.26 6.87
N VAL A 54 -3.25 4.64 7.53
CA VAL A 54 -1.94 4.01 7.33
C VAL A 54 -1.93 2.57 7.82
N LYS A 55 -2.53 2.30 8.99
CA LYS A 55 -2.71 0.92 9.50
C LYS A 55 -3.51 0.05 8.53
N LEU A 56 -4.65 0.56 8.07
CA LEU A 56 -5.52 -0.14 7.13
C LEU A 56 -4.85 -0.35 5.77
N ALA A 57 -4.15 0.65 5.24
CA ALA A 57 -3.40 0.52 4.00
C ALA A 57 -2.27 -0.51 4.11
N THR A 58 -1.57 -0.54 5.26
CA THR A 58 -0.54 -1.56 5.55
C THR A 58 -1.16 -2.96 5.58
N ALA A 59 -2.34 -3.13 6.18
CA ALA A 59 -3.05 -4.41 6.20
C ALA A 59 -3.46 -4.87 4.78
N TYR A 60 -4.03 -3.98 3.96
CA TYR A 60 -4.32 -4.28 2.56
C TYR A 60 -3.07 -4.67 1.78
N GLN A 61 -1.95 -4.01 2.03
CA GLN A 61 -0.70 -4.31 1.36
C GLN A 61 -0.15 -5.67 1.78
N VAL A 62 -0.19 -6.02 3.08
CA VAL A 62 0.18 -7.36 3.56
C VAL A 62 -0.65 -8.44 2.88
N SER A 63 -1.98 -8.26 2.82
CA SER A 63 -2.90 -9.20 2.16
C SER A 63 -2.63 -9.33 0.65
N TYR A 64 -2.27 -8.24 -0.02
CA TYR A 64 -1.90 -8.27 -1.43
C TYR A 64 -0.60 -9.05 -1.67
N LEU A 65 0.43 -8.82 -0.85
CA LEU A 65 1.72 -9.50 -0.97
C LEU A 65 1.58 -11.01 -0.69
N THR A 66 0.74 -11.41 0.26
CA THR A 66 0.48 -12.83 0.54
C THR A 66 -0.28 -13.52 -0.57
N GLN A 67 -1.29 -12.86 -1.16
CA GLN A 67 -2.09 -13.44 -2.25
C GLN A 67 -1.32 -13.53 -3.57
N THR A 68 -0.46 -12.55 -3.86
CA THR A 68 0.28 -12.50 -5.13
C THR A 68 1.64 -13.20 -5.07
N GLY A 69 2.26 -13.28 -3.89
CA GLY A 69 3.63 -13.73 -3.73
C GLY A 69 4.70 -12.76 -4.26
N PHE A 70 4.29 -11.61 -4.82
CA PHE A 70 5.23 -10.59 -5.31
C PHE A 70 5.72 -9.73 -4.17
N LEU A 71 7.03 -9.62 -4.01
CA LEU A 71 7.61 -8.78 -2.96
C LEU A 71 8.03 -7.42 -3.48
N THR A 72 8.25 -7.30 -4.80
CA THR A 72 8.78 -6.09 -5.44
C THR A 72 8.02 -5.69 -6.69
N ALA A 73 8.14 -4.41 -7.09
CA ALA A 73 7.56 -3.91 -8.33
C ALA A 73 8.08 -4.66 -9.57
N SER A 74 9.36 -5.04 -9.57
CA SER A 74 9.98 -5.85 -10.62
C SER A 74 9.33 -7.24 -10.77
N ASP A 75 8.88 -7.85 -9.66
CA ASP A 75 8.20 -9.15 -9.73
C ASP A 75 6.85 -9.02 -10.46
N SER A 76 6.14 -7.91 -10.23
CA SER A 76 4.86 -7.63 -10.88
C SER A 76 4.97 -7.30 -12.38
N GLN A 77 6.05 -6.61 -12.80
CA GLN A 77 6.25 -6.21 -14.21
C GLN A 77 6.52 -7.39 -15.15
N ASN A 78 6.93 -8.55 -14.60
CA ASN A 78 7.16 -9.75 -15.39
C ASN A 78 5.87 -10.52 -15.72
N ILE A 79 4.70 -10.10 -15.22
CA ILE A 79 3.43 -10.78 -15.45
C ILE A 79 2.45 -9.86 -16.18
N SER A 80 1.97 -10.28 -17.35
CA SER A 80 1.07 -9.51 -18.22
C SER A 80 -0.40 -9.46 -17.76
N SER A 81 -0.84 -10.38 -16.89
CA SER A 81 -2.19 -10.36 -16.30
C SER A 81 -2.34 -11.31 -15.11
N MET A 82 -2.97 -10.86 -14.01
CA MET A 82 -3.42 -11.72 -12.90
C MET A 82 -4.86 -11.38 -12.47
N GLN A 83 -5.64 -12.41 -12.13
CA GLN A 83 -6.93 -12.27 -11.46
C GLN A 83 -6.74 -12.46 -9.96
N ILE A 84 -7.05 -11.42 -9.17
CA ILE A 84 -7.05 -11.46 -7.71
C ILE A 84 -8.51 -11.42 -7.28
N GLY A 85 -9.04 -12.59 -6.90
CA GLY A 85 -10.46 -12.75 -6.57
C GLY A 85 -11.38 -12.43 -7.76
N ARG A 86 -12.32 -11.49 -7.57
CA ARG A 86 -13.21 -10.99 -8.66
C ARG A 86 -12.57 -9.89 -9.50
N THR A 87 -11.38 -9.41 -9.15
CA THR A 87 -10.74 -8.26 -9.77
C THR A 87 -9.65 -8.74 -10.73
N SER A 88 -9.82 -8.46 -12.02
CA SER A 88 -8.82 -8.76 -13.05
C SER A 88 -7.89 -7.56 -13.23
N VAL A 89 -6.59 -7.75 -13.01
CA VAL A 89 -5.58 -6.71 -13.24
C VAL A 89 -4.74 -7.11 -14.46
N SER A 90 -4.88 -6.35 -15.55
CA SER A 90 -4.05 -6.49 -16.74
C SER A 90 -2.91 -5.47 -16.71
N TYR A 91 -1.70 -5.95 -16.50
CA TYR A 91 -0.48 -5.16 -16.59
C TYR A 91 -0.02 -5.19 -18.06
N SER A 92 -0.73 -4.50 -18.95
CA SER A 92 -0.20 -4.26 -20.29
C SER A 92 0.87 -3.17 -20.19
N SER A 93 2.00 -3.39 -20.84
CA SER A 93 3.18 -2.52 -20.87
C SER A 93 2.95 -1.14 -21.52
N GLY A 94 1.71 -0.63 -21.53
CA GLY A 94 1.33 0.63 -22.16
C GLY A 94 0.07 1.30 -21.63
N SER A 95 -0.62 0.79 -20.60
CA SER A 95 -1.83 1.43 -20.07
C SER A 95 -1.52 2.39 -18.91
N LYS A 96 -1.77 3.67 -19.17
CA LYS A 96 -1.67 4.82 -18.23
C LYS A 96 -2.72 4.77 -17.10
N LEU A 97 -2.74 3.72 -16.29
CA LEU A 97 -3.39 3.78 -14.97
C LEU A 97 -2.41 4.45 -13.99
N GLY A 98 -2.58 5.77 -13.83
CA GLY A 98 -2.10 6.62 -12.74
C GLY A 98 -0.76 6.22 -12.11
N SER A 99 0.30 6.86 -12.59
CA SER A 99 1.75 6.62 -12.39
C SER A 99 2.29 6.39 -10.97
N ASP A 100 1.49 6.32 -9.92
CA ASP A 100 1.96 6.21 -8.53
C ASP A 100 1.87 4.78 -7.99
N GLY A 101 0.71 4.12 -8.11
CA GLY A 101 0.50 2.79 -7.51
C GLY A 101 1.45 1.73 -8.08
N SER A 102 1.66 1.74 -9.39
CA SER A 102 2.56 0.85 -10.12
C SER A 102 4.04 1.14 -9.84
N ARG A 103 4.41 2.37 -9.45
CA ARG A 103 5.79 2.73 -9.07
C ARG A 103 6.17 2.13 -7.71
N TYR A 104 5.22 2.08 -6.78
CA TYR A 104 5.47 1.65 -5.40
C TYR A 104 5.01 0.22 -5.09
N ASN A 105 4.54 -0.52 -6.11
CA ASN A 105 3.96 -1.86 -5.96
C ASN A 105 2.82 -1.90 -4.93
N LEU A 106 1.99 -0.86 -4.87
CA LEU A 106 0.89 -0.76 -3.92
C LEU A 106 -0.39 -1.40 -4.46
N SER A 107 -1.12 -2.09 -3.58
CA SER A 107 -2.47 -2.51 -3.89
C SER A 107 -3.38 -1.29 -4.13
N ILE A 108 -4.38 -1.45 -4.99
CA ILE A 108 -5.35 -0.38 -5.32
C ILE A 108 -6.09 0.08 -4.06
N ASP A 109 -6.39 -0.84 -3.15
CA ASP A 109 -7.06 -0.56 -1.88
C ASP A 109 -6.18 0.25 -0.93
N ALA A 110 -4.89 -0.10 -0.82
CA ALA A 110 -3.93 0.67 -0.03
C ALA A 110 -3.75 2.08 -0.59
N LEU A 111 -3.58 2.22 -1.91
CA LEU A 111 -3.46 3.51 -2.59
C LEU A 111 -4.69 4.39 -2.35
N THR A 112 -5.89 3.83 -2.52
CA THR A 112 -7.14 4.58 -2.36
C THR A 112 -7.32 5.03 -0.91
N THR A 113 -6.98 4.18 0.05
CA THR A 113 -7.05 4.48 1.49
C THR A 113 -6.11 5.64 1.85
N LEU A 114 -4.87 5.60 1.38
CA LEU A 114 -3.88 6.66 1.66
C LEU A 114 -4.26 7.99 0.99
N LYS A 115 -4.75 7.95 -0.25
CA LYS A 115 -5.25 9.16 -0.95
C LYS A 115 -6.41 9.82 -0.21
N ARG A 116 -7.36 9.03 0.29
CA ARG A 116 -8.48 9.55 1.09
C ARG A 116 -8.00 10.18 2.39
N ALA A 117 -6.90 9.69 2.95
CA ALA A 117 -6.25 10.26 4.12
C ALA A 117 -5.37 11.49 3.85
N GLY A 118 -5.30 11.95 2.60
CA GLY A 118 -4.53 13.14 2.20
C GLY A 118 -3.07 12.87 1.82
N PHE A 119 -2.64 11.61 1.80
CA PHE A 119 -1.33 11.24 1.27
C PHE A 119 -1.34 11.26 -0.27
N GLY A 120 -0.25 11.73 -0.88
CA GLY A 120 -0.14 11.83 -2.33
C GLY A 120 -0.85 13.06 -2.95
N TYR A 121 -1.24 14.05 -2.15
CA TYR A 121 -1.67 15.35 -2.66
C TYR A 121 -0.44 16.14 -3.13
N SER A 122 -0.17 16.11 -4.43
CA SER A 122 0.72 17.08 -5.08
C SER A 122 -0.11 18.34 -5.35
N GLY A 123 0.18 19.42 -4.61
CA GLY A 123 -0.46 20.71 -4.86
C GLY A 123 -0.28 21.09 -6.32
N VAL A 124 -1.40 21.25 -7.04
CA VAL A 124 -1.37 21.77 -8.41
C VAL A 124 -1.01 23.25 -8.26
N LEU A 125 0.22 23.62 -8.61
CA LEU A 125 0.62 25.01 -8.70
C LEU A 125 -0.16 25.62 -9.88
N TYR A 126 -1.28 26.27 -9.60
CA TYR A 126 -1.93 27.13 -10.57
C TYR A 126 -1.07 28.38 -10.69
N ASP A 127 -0.22 28.44 -11.70
CA ASP A 127 0.34 29.71 -12.15
C ASP A 127 -0.84 30.57 -12.63
N ARG A 128 -0.98 31.77 -12.07
CA ARG A 128 -2.14 32.65 -12.25
C ARG A 128 -1.77 33.86 -13.08
#